data_AF-A0A7J8Q8T5-F1
#
_entry.id   AF-A0A7J8Q8T5-F1
#
_cell.length_a   1.000
_cell.length_b   1.000
_cell.length_c   1.000
_cell.angle_alpha   90.00
_cell.angle_beta   90.00
_cell.angle_gamma   90.00
#
_symmetry.space_group_name_H-M   'P 1'
#
loop_
_entity.id
_entity.type
_entity.pdbx_description
1 polymer ?
#
loop_
_entity_poly.entity_id
_entity_poly.type
_entity_poly.pdbx_seq_one_letter_code
_entity_poly.pdbx_strand_id
1 'polypeptide(L)'
;MGEAVEIFYPNGFSKICNGTTKNQPPVDETRQFDSWYEEEIDEDLKWSFALKSVLYKGSSEYQDIALLDTKRFGKVLVIDGKMQSAEVDEFIYHECLIHPALLFHSNPKTVFIMGGGEGSAAREALRHKFIDEVVMCDIDEEVVNFCRRYLTVNRDAFCNKKLNLVINDAKAELEKRTEKFDIIVGDLADPVEGGPCYQLYTKSFYEKILKPKLNENGIFVTQ
;
A
#
# COMPACT_ATOMS: atom_id res chain seq x y z
N MET A 1 13.91 24.14 -40.40
CA MET A 1 14.01 22.98 -41.30
C MET A 1 14.59 21.84 -40.50
N GLY A 2 13.81 20.76 -40.32
CA GLY A 2 14.22 19.41 -39.88
C GLY A 2 14.79 19.27 -38.47
N GLU A 3 14.40 18.33 -37.62
CA GLU A 3 13.43 17.24 -37.67
C GLU A 3 12.99 17.00 -36.21
N ALA A 4 11.73 16.61 -36.06
CA ALA A 4 11.20 16.05 -34.83
C ALA A 4 11.20 14.51 -34.94
N VAL A 5 11.18 13.89 -33.77
CA VAL A 5 10.81 12.51 -33.44
C VAL A 5 11.95 11.49 -33.45
N GLU A 6 12.31 11.04 -32.25
CA GLU A 6 12.12 9.63 -31.88
C GLU A 6 11.74 9.53 -30.39
N ILE A 7 10.53 9.04 -30.15
CA ILE A 7 10.01 8.64 -28.85
C ILE A 7 10.26 7.13 -28.74
N PHE A 8 10.86 6.69 -27.64
CA PHE A 8 10.72 5.33 -27.13
C PHE A 8 10.70 5.36 -25.59
N TYR A 9 9.56 5.02 -25.00
CA TYR A 9 9.45 4.47 -23.64
C TYR A 9 9.43 2.94 -23.80
N PRO A 10 10.17 2.17 -22.97
CA PRO A 10 9.55 1.69 -21.73
C PRO A 10 10.53 1.47 -20.55
N ASN A 11 9.91 1.29 -19.37
CA ASN A 11 10.43 0.75 -18.10
C ASN A 11 10.90 1.75 -17.04
N GLY A 12 10.32 1.55 -15.85
CA GLY A 12 10.28 2.45 -14.72
C GLY A 12 11.60 2.66 -13.98
N PHE A 13 11.49 3.65 -13.10
CA PHE A 13 12.41 4.26 -12.14
C PHE A 13 12.60 5.75 -12.44
N SER A 14 12.06 6.60 -11.55
CA SER A 14 12.45 8.02 -11.51
C SER A 14 13.94 8.11 -11.21
N LYS A 15 14.63 9.02 -11.92
CA LYS A 15 16.10 9.10 -11.94
C LYS A 15 16.64 9.45 -10.55
N ILE A 16 17.55 8.62 -10.04
CA ILE A 16 18.46 9.02 -8.96
C ILE A 16 19.48 10.00 -9.58
N CYS A 17 19.33 11.29 -9.29
CA CYS A 17 20.25 12.31 -9.77
C CYS A 17 21.49 12.39 -8.87
N ASN A 18 22.63 11.87 -9.34
CA ASN A 18 23.94 12.14 -8.74
C ASN A 18 24.59 13.34 -9.43
N GLY A 19 24.71 14.48 -8.73
CA GLY A 19 25.36 15.67 -9.25
C GLY A 19 26.88 15.63 -9.12
N THR A 20 27.63 15.58 -10.22
CA THR A 20 29.06 15.95 -10.27
C THR A 20 29.21 17.44 -10.50
N THR A 21 29.94 18.16 -9.64
CA THR A 21 30.32 19.57 -9.88
C THR A 21 31.82 19.78 -9.75
N LYS A 22 32.40 20.47 -10.74
CA LYS A 22 33.71 21.14 -10.64
C LYS A 22 33.47 22.65 -10.52
N ASN A 23 34.08 23.24 -9.49
CA ASN A 23 34.47 24.64 -9.26
C ASN A 23 33.44 25.77 -9.45
N GLN A 24 32.88 26.28 -8.33
CA GLN A 24 32.41 27.68 -8.14
C GLN A 24 32.53 28.12 -6.65
N PRO A 25 32.59 29.44 -6.34
CA PRO A 25 33.10 30.02 -5.07
C PRO A 25 32.05 29.99 -3.93
N PRO A 26 32.36 30.38 -2.67
CA PRO A 26 31.65 29.87 -1.50
C PRO A 26 30.29 30.54 -1.37
N VAL A 27 29.26 29.78 -1.75
CA VAL A 27 27.86 30.08 -1.46
C VAL A 27 27.55 29.45 -0.10
N ASP A 28 26.96 30.27 0.76
CA ASP A 28 26.07 30.00 1.90
C ASP A 28 25.85 28.52 2.26
N GLU A 29 25.86 28.18 3.56
CA GLU A 29 25.65 26.84 4.15
C GLU A 29 24.25 26.26 3.79
N THR A 30 23.99 26.09 2.51
CA THR A 30 22.89 25.35 1.94
C THR A 30 23.29 23.91 2.11
N ARG A 31 22.60 23.22 3.04
CA ARG A 31 22.72 21.76 3.18
C ARG A 31 22.40 21.15 1.81
N GLN A 32 23.43 20.85 1.04
CA GLN A 32 23.31 20.12 -0.22
C GLN A 32 22.88 18.71 0.16
N PHE A 33 21.63 18.37 -0.18
CA PHE A 33 21.07 17.06 0.11
C PHE A 33 21.42 16.15 -1.07
N ASP A 34 22.34 15.22 -0.85
CA ASP A 34 22.93 14.40 -1.93
C ASP A 34 21.97 13.33 -2.50
N SER A 35 20.78 13.12 -1.93
CA SER A 35 19.82 12.13 -2.42
C SER A 35 18.38 12.47 -2.08
N TRP A 36 17.50 12.39 -3.08
CA TRP A 36 16.06 12.65 -2.98
C TRP A 36 15.29 11.50 -3.63
N TYR A 37 14.14 11.17 -3.04
CA TYR A 37 13.07 10.44 -3.73
C TYR A 37 12.11 11.47 -4.29
N GLU A 38 11.72 11.32 -5.54
CA GLU A 38 10.77 12.20 -6.22
C GLU A 38 9.65 11.35 -6.81
N GLU A 39 8.43 11.72 -6.46
CA GLU A 39 7.19 11.16 -6.97
C GLU A 39 6.46 12.22 -7.81
N GLU A 40 6.00 11.80 -8.98
CA GLU A 40 5.10 12.59 -9.82
C GLU A 40 3.67 12.28 -9.40
N ILE A 41 3.03 13.24 -8.74
CA ILE A 41 1.68 13.10 -8.17
C ILE A 41 0.63 13.44 -9.22
N ASP A 42 0.94 14.38 -10.10
CA ASP A 42 0.13 14.80 -11.25
C ASP A 42 1.05 15.26 -12.40
N GLU A 43 0.50 15.47 -13.60
CA GLU A 43 1.26 15.83 -14.81
C GLU A 43 2.18 17.06 -14.63
N ASP A 44 1.78 17.99 -13.77
CA ASP A 44 2.50 19.22 -13.46
C ASP A 44 2.90 19.35 -11.97
N LEU A 45 2.72 18.29 -11.17
CA LEU A 45 2.98 18.29 -9.74
C LEU A 45 3.90 17.15 -9.30
N LYS A 46 5.02 17.53 -8.70
CA LYS A 46 5.99 16.60 -8.11
C LYS A 46 6.17 16.88 -6.63
N TRP A 47 6.39 15.81 -5.87
CA TRP A 47 6.76 15.89 -4.46
C TRP A 47 8.05 15.13 -4.21
N SER A 48 9.05 15.83 -3.67
CA SER A 48 10.37 15.27 -3.41
C SER A 48 10.67 15.23 -1.90
N PHE A 49 11.21 14.10 -1.44
CA PHE A 49 11.57 13.83 -0.06
C PHE A 49 13.07 13.55 0.07
N ALA A 50 13.75 14.30 0.93
CA ALA A 50 15.18 14.09 1.18
C ALA A 50 15.40 12.72 1.84
N LEU A 51 16.36 11.97 1.31
CA LEU A 51 16.67 10.63 1.80
C LEU A 51 17.78 10.66 2.87
N LYS A 52 17.68 9.75 3.83
CA LYS A 52 18.82 9.29 4.63
C LYS A 52 19.51 8.14 3.92
N SER A 53 18.73 7.15 3.47
CA SER A 53 19.23 5.96 2.78
C SER A 53 18.11 5.22 2.06
N VAL A 54 18.48 4.35 1.11
CA VAL A 54 17.60 3.30 0.58
C VAL A 54 17.85 2.04 1.39
N LEU A 55 16.85 1.56 2.13
CA LEU A 55 16.98 0.38 2.99
C LEU A 55 16.85 -0.93 2.22
N TYR A 56 16.00 -0.94 1.19
CA TYR A 56 15.78 -2.10 0.34
C TYR A 56 15.23 -1.69 -1.04
N LYS A 57 15.53 -2.51 -2.04
CA LYS A 57 14.86 -2.54 -3.35
C LYS A 57 14.73 -4.00 -3.80
N GLY A 58 13.58 -4.32 -4.38
CA GLY A 58 13.31 -5.61 -5.01
C GLY A 58 12.18 -5.47 -6.01
N SER A 59 11.84 -6.58 -6.65
CA SER A 59 10.74 -6.67 -7.62
C SER A 59 10.10 -8.04 -7.48
N SER A 60 8.78 -8.11 -7.60
CA SER A 60 8.01 -9.36 -7.70
C SER A 60 7.53 -9.56 -9.14
N GLU A 61 6.70 -10.58 -9.38
CA GLU A 61 6.00 -10.72 -10.67
C GLU A 61 4.92 -9.64 -10.88
N TYR A 62 4.52 -8.93 -9.82
CA TYR A 62 3.45 -7.93 -9.84
C TYR A 62 3.98 -6.50 -9.89
N GLN A 63 5.03 -6.18 -9.14
CA GLN A 63 5.43 -4.79 -8.88
C GLN A 63 6.88 -4.65 -8.38
N ASP A 64 7.44 -3.45 -8.53
CA ASP A 64 8.68 -3.02 -7.89
C ASP A 64 8.41 -2.58 -6.45
N ILE A 65 9.28 -2.95 -5.51
CA ILE A 65 9.13 -2.67 -4.08
C ILE A 65 10.39 -2.00 -3.56
N ALA A 66 10.25 -0.89 -2.83
CA ALA A 66 11.34 -0.25 -2.14
C ALA A 66 10.95 0.21 -0.74
N LEU A 67 11.94 0.24 0.15
CA LEU A 67 11.81 0.87 1.46
C LEU A 67 12.88 1.92 1.61
N LEU A 68 12.43 3.15 1.80
CA LEU A 68 13.27 4.33 1.89
C LEU A 68 13.30 4.81 3.34
N ASP A 69 14.45 5.23 3.83
CA ASP A 69 14.52 6.02 5.06
C ASP A 69 14.56 7.50 4.65
N THR A 70 13.44 8.18 4.78
CA THR A 70 13.33 9.61 4.48
C THR A 70 13.67 10.44 5.72
N LYS A 71 14.15 11.67 5.51
CA LYS A 71 14.46 12.57 6.64
C LYS A 71 13.20 13.04 7.36
N ARG A 72 12.12 13.28 6.63
CA ARG A 72 10.89 13.89 7.16
C ARG A 72 9.87 12.88 7.66
N PHE A 73 9.66 11.78 6.94
CA PHE A 73 8.56 10.86 7.17
C PHE A 73 9.00 9.47 7.65
N GLY A 74 10.29 9.31 7.98
CA GLY A 74 10.82 8.04 8.45
C GLY A 74 10.87 6.99 7.34
N LYS A 75 10.60 5.73 7.69
CA LYS A 75 10.52 4.62 6.74
C LYS A 75 9.30 4.78 5.84
N VAL A 76 9.52 4.70 4.54
CA VAL A 76 8.49 4.85 3.51
C VAL A 76 8.50 3.62 2.61
N LEU A 77 7.36 2.93 2.56
CA LEU A 77 7.09 1.88 1.59
C LEU A 77 6.71 2.52 0.26
N VAL A 78 7.41 2.11 -0.81
CA VAL A 78 7.16 2.55 -2.18
C VAL A 78 6.91 1.32 -3.03
N ILE A 79 5.85 1.37 -3.82
CA ILE A 79 5.45 0.33 -4.77
C ILE A 79 5.30 0.97 -6.15
N ASP A 80 5.93 0.40 -7.18
CA ASP A 80 5.96 0.94 -8.55
C ASP A 80 6.30 2.43 -8.63
N GLY A 81 7.19 2.87 -7.72
CA GLY A 81 7.62 4.26 -7.63
C GLY A 81 6.63 5.20 -6.93
N LYS A 82 5.47 4.72 -6.49
CA LYS A 82 4.46 5.49 -5.74
C LYS A 82 4.54 5.22 -4.24
N MET A 83 4.45 6.29 -3.43
CA MET A 83 4.42 6.16 -1.99
C MET A 83 3.13 5.46 -1.55
N GLN A 84 3.26 4.42 -0.72
CA GLN A 84 2.12 3.68 -0.18
C GLN A 84 1.87 4.03 1.29
N SER A 85 2.92 4.02 2.10
CA SER A 85 2.82 4.22 3.54
C SER A 85 4.11 4.82 4.08
N ALA A 86 3.97 5.75 5.03
CA ALA A 86 5.07 6.38 5.72
C ALA A 86 4.93 6.28 7.24
N GLU A 87 6.03 5.91 7.91
CA GLU A 87 6.10 5.62 9.34
C GLU A 87 5.52 6.72 10.24
N VAL A 88 5.57 7.98 9.80
CA VAL A 88 5.14 9.14 10.61
C VAL A 88 3.63 9.36 10.57
N ASP A 89 2.93 9.00 9.49
CA ASP A 89 1.53 9.40 9.26
C ASP A 89 0.61 8.30 8.72
N GLU A 90 1.11 7.09 8.46
CA GLU A 90 0.28 5.95 8.02
C GLU A 90 -0.88 5.65 8.97
N PHE A 91 -0.72 5.94 10.27
CA PHE A 91 -1.79 5.77 11.25
C PHE A 91 -3.05 6.57 10.87
N ILE A 92 -2.90 7.72 10.20
CA ILE A 92 -4.04 8.54 9.77
C ILE A 92 -4.87 7.74 8.76
N TYR A 93 -4.21 7.19 7.73
CA TYR A 93 -4.86 6.39 6.70
C TYR A 93 -5.50 5.14 7.32
N HIS A 94 -4.73 4.35 8.07
CA HIS A 94 -5.21 3.07 8.58
C HIS A 94 -6.28 3.20 9.67
N GLU A 95 -6.19 4.19 10.57
CA GLU A 95 -7.26 4.44 11.54
C GLU A 95 -8.55 4.90 10.82
N CYS A 96 -8.44 5.74 9.78
CA CYS A 96 -9.59 6.19 8.98
C CYS A 96 -10.21 5.06 8.15
N LEU A 97 -9.41 4.17 7.59
CA LEU A 97 -9.90 3.05 6.79
C LEU A 97 -10.64 2.02 7.64
N ILE A 98 -10.13 1.75 8.85
CA ILE A 98 -10.58 0.59 9.64
C ILE A 98 -11.62 0.95 10.70
N HIS A 99 -11.39 2.02 11.46
CA HIS A 99 -12.17 2.27 12.66
C HIS A 99 -13.63 2.68 12.40
N PRO A 100 -13.96 3.54 11.40
CA PRO A 100 -15.34 3.93 11.16
C PRO A 100 -16.28 2.74 10.89
N ALA A 101 -15.86 1.80 10.05
CA ALA A 101 -16.64 0.62 9.73
C ALA A 101 -16.85 -0.29 10.97
N LEU A 102 -15.78 -0.54 11.73
CA LEU A 102 -15.87 -1.37 12.94
C LEU A 102 -16.69 -0.74 14.05
N LEU A 103 -16.64 0.59 14.22
CA LEU A 103 -17.39 1.31 15.24
C LEU A 103 -18.87 1.47 14.89
N PHE A 104 -19.22 1.50 13.60
CA PHE A 104 -20.62 1.58 13.15
C PHE A 104 -21.33 0.23 13.20
N HIS A 105 -20.59 -0.88 13.06
CA HIS A 105 -21.14 -2.22 13.19
C HIS A 105 -21.42 -2.54 14.68
N SER A 106 -22.57 -3.14 14.98
CA SER A 106 -23.03 -3.33 16.37
C SER A 106 -22.19 -4.34 17.16
N ASN A 107 -21.67 -5.37 16.49
CA ASN A 107 -20.82 -6.41 17.10
C ASN A 107 -19.96 -7.12 16.03
N PRO A 108 -18.95 -6.46 15.44
CA PRO A 108 -18.13 -7.07 14.39
C PRO A 108 -17.24 -8.17 14.97
N LYS A 109 -17.20 -9.33 14.31
CA LYS A 109 -16.42 -10.52 14.68
C LYS A 109 -15.44 -10.96 13.61
N THR A 110 -15.81 -10.84 12.34
CA THR A 110 -14.96 -11.30 11.23
C THR A 110 -14.68 -10.17 10.24
N VAL A 111 -13.41 -10.02 9.87
CA VAL A 111 -12.94 -9.02 8.90
C VAL A 111 -12.22 -9.71 7.75
N PHE A 112 -12.51 -9.30 6.52
CA PHE A 112 -11.73 -9.68 5.34
C PHE A 112 -11.09 -8.43 4.73
N ILE A 113 -9.77 -8.40 4.62
CA ILE A 113 -8.99 -7.32 4.00
C ILE A 113 -8.54 -7.81 2.63
N MET A 114 -8.98 -7.12 1.59
CA MET A 114 -8.47 -7.28 0.22
C MET A 114 -7.22 -6.40 0.09
N GLY A 115 -6.06 -7.02 -0.18
CA GLY A 115 -4.76 -6.36 -0.11
C GLY A 115 -4.25 -6.24 1.33
N GLY A 116 -3.69 -5.08 1.65
CA GLY A 116 -3.18 -4.77 2.98
C GLY A 116 -1.90 -5.50 3.38
N GLY A 117 -1.12 -6.03 2.43
CA GLY A 117 0.11 -6.79 2.68
C GLY A 117 1.17 -6.08 3.53
N GLU A 118 1.06 -4.76 3.72
CA GLU A 118 1.82 -3.99 4.70
C GLU A 118 1.59 -4.47 6.15
N GLY A 119 0.37 -4.87 6.47
CA GLY A 119 -0.07 -5.33 7.79
C GLY A 119 -0.63 -4.24 8.72
N SER A 120 -0.60 -2.97 8.32
CA SER A 120 -1.08 -1.85 9.14
C SER A 120 -2.61 -1.84 9.27
N ALA A 121 -3.35 -2.13 8.19
CA ALA A 121 -4.79 -2.35 8.24
C ALA A 121 -5.17 -3.49 9.20
N ALA A 122 -4.44 -4.62 9.15
CA ALA A 122 -4.64 -5.74 10.08
C ALA A 122 -4.30 -5.36 11.52
N ARG A 123 -3.22 -4.59 11.75
CA ARG A 123 -2.86 -4.06 13.07
C ARG A 123 -4.00 -3.27 13.67
N GLU A 124 -4.60 -2.36 12.91
CA GLU A 124 -5.72 -1.54 13.39
C GLU A 124 -6.98 -2.36 13.67
N ALA A 125 -7.29 -3.34 12.81
CA ALA A 125 -8.44 -4.22 13.02
C ALA A 125 -8.27 -5.05 14.31
N LEU A 126 -7.07 -5.57 14.56
CA LEU A 126 -6.75 -6.40 15.71
C LEU A 126 -6.70 -5.65 17.06
N ARG A 127 -6.75 -4.30 17.06
CA ARG A 127 -6.94 -3.51 18.28
C ARG A 127 -8.34 -3.70 18.87
N HIS A 128 -9.32 -4.07 18.05
CA HIS A 128 -10.70 -4.30 18.48
C HIS A 128 -10.84 -5.69 19.12
N LYS A 129 -10.96 -5.72 20.46
CA LYS A 129 -10.97 -6.97 21.26
C LYS A 129 -12.07 -7.96 20.86
N PHE A 130 -13.17 -7.46 20.29
CA PHE A 130 -14.32 -8.26 19.90
C PHE A 130 -14.11 -9.04 18.60
N ILE A 131 -13.13 -8.65 17.76
CA ILE A 131 -12.77 -9.38 16.55
C ILE A 131 -12.28 -10.77 16.91
N ASP A 132 -12.81 -11.78 16.25
CA ASP A 132 -12.46 -13.18 16.42
C ASP A 132 -11.48 -13.63 15.32
N GLU A 133 -11.62 -13.12 14.09
CA GLU A 133 -10.75 -13.42 12.94
C GLU A 133 -10.58 -12.20 12.02
N VAL A 134 -9.35 -12.00 11.54
CA VAL A 134 -9.01 -11.11 10.43
C VAL A 134 -8.38 -11.95 9.33
N VAL A 135 -9.01 -12.04 8.17
CA VAL A 135 -8.39 -12.60 6.97
C VAL A 135 -7.75 -11.46 6.20
N MET A 136 -6.46 -11.56 5.91
CA MET A 136 -5.75 -10.61 5.05
C MET A 136 -5.34 -11.34 3.78
N CYS A 137 -5.90 -10.94 2.65
CA CYS A 137 -5.72 -11.59 1.36
C CYS A 137 -4.96 -10.66 0.43
N ASP A 138 -3.65 -10.88 0.30
CA ASP A 138 -2.80 -10.13 -0.61
C ASP A 138 -2.33 -11.04 -1.75
N ILE A 139 -2.17 -10.49 -2.95
CA ILE A 139 -1.74 -11.27 -4.11
C ILE A 139 -0.22 -11.46 -4.13
N ASP A 140 0.53 -10.55 -3.52
CA ASP A 140 1.99 -10.49 -3.62
C ASP A 140 2.67 -10.95 -2.33
N GLU A 141 3.09 -12.22 -2.32
CA GLU A 141 3.83 -12.81 -1.19
C GLU A 141 5.15 -12.09 -0.89
N GLU A 142 5.81 -11.51 -1.91
CA GLU A 142 7.06 -10.78 -1.71
C GLU A 142 6.81 -9.48 -0.96
N VAL A 143 5.74 -8.73 -1.27
CA VAL A 143 5.33 -7.54 -0.50
C VAL A 143 5.04 -7.91 0.96
N VAL A 144 4.29 -8.98 1.19
CA VAL A 144 3.93 -9.41 2.55
C VAL A 144 5.17 -9.81 3.34
N ASN A 145 6.04 -10.64 2.76
CA ASN A 145 7.27 -11.09 3.40
C ASN A 145 8.22 -9.92 3.67
N PHE A 146 8.29 -8.97 2.73
CA PHE A 146 9.02 -7.73 2.86
C PHE A 146 8.52 -6.91 4.07
N CYS A 147 7.24 -6.58 4.09
CA CYS A 147 6.65 -5.76 5.15
C CYS A 147 6.74 -6.44 6.51
N ARG A 148 6.46 -7.74 6.58
CA ARG A 148 6.63 -8.54 7.81
C ARG A 148 8.05 -8.51 8.35
N ARG A 149 9.06 -8.42 7.49
CA ARG A 149 10.48 -8.37 7.87
C ARG A 149 10.92 -6.98 8.32
N TYR A 150 10.50 -5.93 7.63
CA TYR A 150 11.08 -4.59 7.78
C TYR A 150 10.19 -3.57 8.49
N LEU A 151 8.86 -3.73 8.46
CA LEU A 151 7.90 -2.84 9.14
C LEU A 151 7.59 -3.40 10.53
N THR A 152 8.52 -3.20 11.46
CA THR A 152 8.45 -3.80 12.80
C THR A 152 7.24 -3.35 13.62
N VAL A 153 6.61 -2.22 13.26
CA VAL A 153 5.36 -1.74 13.88
C VAL A 153 4.21 -2.74 13.70
N ASN A 154 4.23 -3.55 12.64
CA ASN A 154 3.19 -4.54 12.32
C ASN A 154 3.53 -5.95 12.81
N ARG A 155 4.68 -6.14 13.48
CA ARG A 155 5.16 -7.47 13.89
C ARG A 155 4.14 -8.22 14.75
N ASP A 156 3.52 -7.53 15.71
CA ASP A 156 2.54 -8.15 16.61
C ASP A 156 1.26 -8.52 15.87
N ALA A 157 0.87 -7.75 14.84
CA ALA A 157 -0.27 -8.07 13.99
C ALA A 157 0.01 -9.35 13.18
N PHE A 158 1.17 -9.43 12.52
CA PHE A 158 1.59 -10.62 11.78
C PHE A 158 1.74 -11.87 12.64
N CYS A 159 2.03 -11.72 13.94
CA CYS A 159 2.14 -12.83 14.88
C CYS A 159 0.83 -13.13 15.62
N ASN A 160 -0.24 -12.35 15.38
CA ASN A 160 -1.49 -12.52 16.08
C ASN A 160 -2.22 -13.77 15.61
N LYS A 161 -2.60 -14.64 16.55
CA LYS A 161 -3.34 -15.88 16.25
C LYS A 161 -4.71 -15.67 15.58
N LYS A 162 -5.25 -14.46 15.62
CA LYS A 162 -6.50 -14.08 14.96
C LYS A 162 -6.29 -13.62 13.52
N LEU A 163 -5.04 -13.40 13.09
CA LEU A 163 -4.73 -13.07 11.70
C LEU A 163 -4.56 -14.37 10.90
N ASN A 164 -5.33 -14.45 9.82
CA ASN A 164 -5.26 -15.49 8.81
C ASN A 164 -4.74 -14.87 7.51
N LEU A 165 -3.45 -15.02 7.24
CA LEU A 165 -2.81 -14.52 6.03
C LEU A 165 -3.06 -15.48 4.86
N VAL A 166 -3.58 -14.95 3.77
CA VAL A 166 -3.83 -15.67 2.52
C VAL A 166 -3.06 -14.98 1.40
N ILE A 167 -2.25 -15.74 0.66
CA ILE A 167 -1.62 -15.28 -0.57
C ILE A 167 -2.51 -15.71 -1.75
N ASN A 168 -3.34 -14.80 -2.25
CA ASN A 168 -4.25 -15.07 -3.37
C ASN A 168 -4.83 -13.76 -3.95
N ASP A 169 -5.38 -13.84 -5.16
CA ASP A 169 -6.27 -12.81 -5.69
C ASP A 169 -7.54 -12.71 -4.83
N ALA A 170 -7.83 -11.51 -4.31
CA ALA A 170 -8.92 -11.30 -3.37
C ALA A 170 -10.30 -11.61 -3.97
N LYS A 171 -10.48 -11.39 -5.28
CA LYS A 171 -11.73 -11.72 -5.97
C LYS A 171 -11.92 -13.23 -6.02
N ALA A 172 -10.92 -13.98 -6.49
CA ALA A 172 -10.94 -15.43 -6.55
C ALA A 172 -11.11 -16.06 -5.15
N GLU A 173 -10.46 -15.49 -4.14
CA GLU A 173 -10.58 -15.94 -2.76
C GLU A 173 -12.00 -15.73 -2.22
N LEU A 174 -12.60 -14.55 -2.42
CA LEU A 174 -13.97 -14.27 -2.04
C LEU A 174 -14.96 -15.16 -2.80
N GLU A 175 -14.77 -15.40 -4.10
CA GLU A 175 -15.63 -16.27 -4.91
C GLU A 175 -15.68 -17.70 -4.33
N LYS A 176 -14.51 -18.26 -4.00
CA LYS A 176 -14.35 -19.63 -3.50
C LYS A 176 -14.90 -19.83 -2.09
N ARG A 177 -14.81 -18.82 -1.22
CA ARG A 177 -15.26 -18.93 0.18
C ARG A 177 -16.75 -19.15 0.30
N THR A 178 -17.17 -19.89 1.32
CA THR A 178 -18.60 -19.97 1.69
C THR A 178 -18.90 -19.09 2.90
N GLU A 179 -17.85 -18.76 3.64
CA GLU A 179 -17.85 -17.86 4.78
C GLU A 179 -18.24 -16.45 4.37
N LYS A 180 -18.80 -15.73 5.34
CA LYS A 180 -19.20 -14.33 5.23
C LYS A 180 -18.51 -13.53 6.32
N PHE A 181 -18.41 -12.24 6.08
CA PHE A 181 -17.69 -11.30 6.94
C PHE A 181 -18.60 -10.19 7.44
N ASP A 182 -18.38 -9.76 8.67
CA ASP A 182 -19.05 -8.59 9.20
C ASP A 182 -18.51 -7.32 8.56
N ILE A 183 -17.20 -7.27 8.32
CA ILE A 183 -16.53 -6.18 7.62
C ILE A 183 -15.71 -6.73 6.45
N ILE A 184 -15.85 -6.12 5.28
CA ILE A 184 -14.90 -6.28 4.17
C ILE A 184 -14.19 -4.94 3.95
N VAL A 185 -12.88 -4.97 3.84
CA VAL A 185 -12.01 -3.80 3.63
C VAL A 185 -11.32 -3.94 2.28
N GLY A 186 -11.39 -2.90 1.43
CA GLY A 186 -10.55 -2.75 0.24
C GLY A 186 -9.36 -1.86 0.55
N ASP A 187 -8.19 -2.46 0.73
CA ASP A 187 -6.90 -1.77 0.91
C ASP A 187 -6.00 -2.11 -0.29
N LEU A 188 -6.43 -1.60 -1.45
CA LEU A 188 -5.94 -1.97 -2.77
C LEU A 188 -5.44 -0.72 -3.49
N ALA A 189 -4.47 -0.90 -4.40
CA ALA A 189 -4.06 0.16 -5.31
C ALA A 189 -5.23 0.69 -6.15
N ASP A 190 -5.10 1.93 -6.63
CA ASP A 190 -6.10 2.62 -7.44
C ASP A 190 -6.54 1.81 -8.68
N PRO A 191 -7.83 1.89 -9.08
CA PRO A 191 -8.36 1.17 -10.23
C PRO A 191 -7.93 1.82 -11.55
N VAL A 192 -6.69 1.54 -11.98
CA VAL A 192 -6.22 1.89 -13.33
C VAL A 192 -6.72 0.86 -14.33
N GLU A 193 -7.26 1.29 -15.48
CA GLU A 193 -7.77 0.39 -16.51
C GLU A 193 -6.69 -0.60 -16.98
N GLY A 194 -7.01 -1.90 -16.95
CA GLY A 194 -6.07 -2.99 -17.25
C GLY A 194 -5.14 -3.39 -16.10
N GLY A 195 -5.14 -2.65 -14.99
CA GLY A 195 -4.39 -2.99 -13.78
C GLY A 195 -5.03 -4.14 -12.98
N PRO A 196 -4.26 -4.78 -12.07
CA PRO A 196 -4.70 -5.95 -11.32
C PRO A 196 -5.91 -5.65 -10.40
N CYS A 197 -5.97 -4.45 -9.83
CA CYS A 197 -7.03 -4.05 -8.92
C CYS A 197 -8.33 -3.61 -9.61
N TYR A 198 -8.31 -3.28 -10.90
CA TYR A 198 -9.46 -2.68 -11.61
C TYR A 198 -10.75 -3.49 -11.45
N GLN A 199 -10.66 -4.82 -11.54
CA GLN A 199 -11.83 -5.69 -11.44
C GLN A 199 -12.52 -5.63 -10.08
N LEU A 200 -11.77 -5.33 -9.02
CA LEU A 200 -12.24 -5.23 -7.63
C LEU A 200 -13.02 -3.94 -7.36
N TYR A 201 -13.03 -2.99 -8.31
CA TYR A 201 -13.79 -1.73 -8.21
C TYR A 201 -15.00 -1.68 -9.14
N THR A 202 -15.34 -2.79 -9.81
CA THR A 202 -16.48 -2.83 -10.73
C THR A 202 -17.81 -3.05 -10.00
N LYS A 203 -18.89 -2.45 -10.53
CA LYS A 203 -20.26 -2.73 -10.05
C LYS A 203 -20.57 -4.23 -10.00
N SER A 204 -20.13 -4.99 -11.01
CA SER A 204 -20.37 -6.43 -11.06
C SER A 204 -19.66 -7.17 -9.93
N PHE A 205 -18.43 -6.78 -9.57
CA PHE A 205 -17.73 -7.35 -8.42
C PHE A 205 -18.49 -7.05 -7.12
N TYR A 206 -18.87 -5.79 -6.91
CA TYR A 206 -19.61 -5.41 -5.70
C TYR A 206 -20.94 -6.15 -5.57
N GLU A 207 -21.73 -6.25 -6.65
CA GLU A 207 -23.06 -6.88 -6.59
C GLU A 207 -23.02 -8.40 -6.51
N LYS A 208 -22.12 -9.04 -7.28
CA LYS A 208 -22.16 -10.51 -7.47
C LYS A 208 -21.19 -11.27 -6.58
N ILE A 209 -20.13 -10.61 -6.09
CA ILE A 209 -19.06 -11.27 -5.35
C ILE A 209 -18.99 -10.70 -3.95
N LEU A 210 -18.76 -9.39 -3.78
CA LEU A 210 -18.53 -8.81 -2.46
C LEU A 210 -19.79 -8.81 -1.58
N LYS A 211 -20.90 -8.26 -2.08
CA LYS A 211 -22.14 -8.13 -1.30
C LYS A 211 -22.68 -9.49 -0.78
N PRO A 212 -22.67 -10.59 -1.55
CA PRO A 212 -23.05 -11.90 -1.04
C PRO A 212 -22.16 -12.44 0.09
N LYS A 213 -20.93 -11.94 0.24
CA LYS A 213 -19.95 -12.33 1.27
C LYS A 213 -20.01 -11.45 2.51
N LEU A 214 -20.87 -10.45 2.54
CA LEU A 214 -21.21 -9.72 3.77
C LEU A 214 -22.27 -10.47 4.56
N ASN A 215 -22.11 -10.49 5.88
CA ASN A 215 -23.17 -10.88 6.81
C ASN A 215 -24.35 -9.91 6.75
N GLU A 216 -25.45 -10.26 7.41
CA GLU A 216 -26.56 -9.33 7.61
C GLU A 216 -26.07 -8.10 8.39
N ASN A 217 -26.33 -6.90 7.87
CA ASN A 217 -25.76 -5.62 8.34
C ASN A 217 -24.24 -5.48 8.20
N GLY A 218 -23.59 -6.36 7.43
CA GLY A 218 -22.17 -6.25 7.13
C GLY A 218 -21.84 -4.97 6.39
N ILE A 219 -20.65 -4.43 6.65
CA ILE A 219 -20.18 -3.14 6.12
C ILE A 219 -19.00 -3.38 5.19
N PHE A 220 -19.03 -2.71 4.05
CA PHE A 220 -17.89 -2.60 3.16
C PHE A 220 -17.28 -1.20 3.28
N VAL A 221 -15.96 -1.13 3.29
CA VAL A 221 -15.18 0.12 3.22
C VAL A 221 -14.02 -0.09 2.26
N THR A 222 -13.65 0.94 1.53
CA THR A 222 -12.49 0.96 0.61
C THR A 222 -11.84 2.33 0.68
N GLN A 223 -10.54 2.39 0.37
CA GLN A 223 -9.82 3.66 0.21
C GLN A 223 -10.39 4.52 -0.92
#